data_AF-A0A958M0D3-F1
#
_entry.id   AF-A0A958M0D3-F1
#
_cell.length_a   1.000
_cell.length_b   1.000
_cell.length_c   1.000
_cell.angle_alpha   90.00
_cell.angle_beta   90.00
_cell.angle_gamma   90.00
#
_symmetry.space_group_name_H-M   'P 1'
#
loop_
_entity.id
_entity.type
_entity.pdbx_description
1 polymer ?
#
loop_
_entity_poly.entity_id
_entity_poly.type
_entity_poly.pdbx_seq_one_letter_code
_entity_poly.pdbx_strand_id
1 'polypeptide(L)'
;MDRKTTVDFNKSVVCFDLKGLESYPDLQKSCLLMISDLVLRTVQSDRSRMKFLVFDECWALLEGEGASFIGSIFRTCRKYFMSCIAISQNIDDFARSKVSAAIMTNSSIKWILRQKGADKSRLKEVLELNESEVGLISSLHQEKGVYSEAFLMCEEKKSVVAVESTPE
;
A
#
# COMPACT_ATOMS: atom_id res chain seq x y z
N MET A 1 14.30 28.62 8.16
CA MET A 1 14.16 27.47 9.08
C MET A 1 14.91 26.33 8.45
N ASP A 2 16.10 26.02 8.93
CA ASP A 2 16.86 24.84 8.48
C ASP A 2 17.45 24.20 9.73
N ARG A 3 16.86 23.09 10.15
CA ARG A 3 17.20 22.37 11.38
C ARG A 3 17.22 20.89 11.04
N LYS A 4 18.13 20.13 11.66
CA LYS A 4 18.13 18.67 11.51
C LYS A 4 16.78 18.10 11.91
N THR A 5 16.32 17.08 11.19
CA THR A 5 15.11 16.33 11.54
C THR A 5 15.22 15.83 12.98
N THR A 6 14.10 15.88 13.71
CA THR A 6 13.98 15.34 15.07
C THR A 6 13.48 13.89 15.09
N VAL A 7 13.24 13.31 13.91
CA VAL A 7 12.76 11.93 13.77
C VAL A 7 13.91 10.94 14.00
N ASP A 8 13.73 10.03 14.96
CA ASP A 8 14.66 8.94 15.24
C ASP A 8 14.33 7.71 14.39
N PHE A 9 15.12 7.48 13.34
CA PHE A 9 14.97 6.33 12.44
C PHE A 9 15.60 5.03 12.95
N ASN A 10 16.16 5.00 14.16
CA ASN A 10 16.68 3.76 14.76
C ASN A 10 15.59 2.90 15.41
N LYS A 11 14.35 3.38 15.45
CA LYS A 11 13.20 2.62 15.97
C LYS A 11 12.75 1.55 14.97
N SER A 12 12.19 0.46 15.49
CA SER A 12 11.65 -0.63 14.66
C SER A 12 10.41 -0.22 13.85
N VAL A 13 9.66 0.76 14.35
CA VAL A 13 8.48 1.31 13.69
C VAL A 13 8.53 2.83 13.83
N VAL A 14 8.34 3.52 12.71
CA VAL A 14 8.19 4.99 12.64
C VAL A 14 6.91 5.25 11.88
N CYS A 15 5.96 5.94 12.52
CA CYS A 15 4.66 6.29 11.92
C CYS A 15 4.56 7.80 11.77
N PHE A 16 4.15 8.25 10.58
CA PHE A 16 3.86 9.64 10.30
C PHE A 16 2.35 9.80 10.21
N ASP A 17 1.74 10.33 11.27
CA ASP A 17 0.31 10.62 11.30
C ASP A 17 0.05 11.97 10.59
N LEU A 18 -0.78 11.94 9.55
CA LEU A 18 -1.18 13.11 8.77
C LEU A 18 -2.61 13.57 9.08
N LYS A 19 -3.23 13.01 10.13
CA LYS A 19 -4.55 13.40 10.57
C LYS A 19 -4.61 14.90 10.86
N GLY A 20 -5.68 15.55 10.41
CA GLY A 20 -5.89 16.99 10.46
C GLY A 20 -5.40 17.75 9.23
N LEU A 21 -4.62 17.11 8.34
CA LEU A 21 -4.22 17.71 7.06
C LEU A 21 -5.21 17.44 5.92
N GLU A 22 -6.26 16.66 6.14
CA GLU A 22 -7.26 16.31 5.11
C GLU A 22 -8.02 17.55 4.61
N SER A 23 -8.15 18.56 5.46
CA SER A 23 -8.73 19.86 5.12
C SER A 23 -7.80 20.73 4.24
N TYR A 24 -6.54 20.33 4.06
CA TYR A 24 -5.51 21.05 3.30
C TYR A 24 -4.81 20.12 2.30
N PRO A 25 -5.49 19.70 1.22
CA PRO A 25 -4.98 18.67 0.30
C PRO A 25 -3.59 18.95 -0.28
N ASP A 26 -3.30 20.21 -0.60
CA ASP A 26 -1.99 20.59 -1.16
C ASP A 26 -0.86 20.52 -0.13
N LEU A 27 -1.17 20.83 1.13
CA LEU A 27 -0.23 20.68 2.25
C LEU A 27 -0.01 19.20 2.55
N GLN A 28 -1.07 18.40 2.59
CA GLN A 28 -0.97 16.95 2.80
C GLN A 28 -0.09 16.29 1.73
N LYS A 29 -0.30 16.63 0.44
CA LYS A 29 0.52 16.14 -0.67
C LYS A 29 1.99 16.53 -0.49
N SER A 30 2.25 17.78 -0.15
CA SER A 30 3.61 18.31 0.05
C SER A 30 4.32 17.63 1.23
N CYS A 31 3.63 17.48 2.36
CA CYS A 31 4.14 16.77 3.54
C CYS A 31 4.50 15.32 3.20
N LEU A 32 3.62 14.61 2.50
CA LEU A 32 3.84 13.21 2.20
C LEU A 32 4.98 13.00 1.19
N LEU A 33 5.14 13.90 0.21
CA LEU A 33 6.32 13.90 -0.66
C LEU A 33 7.61 14.11 0.13
N MET A 34 7.62 15.07 1.05
CA MET A 34 8.78 15.34 1.91
C MET A 34 9.12 14.15 2.82
N ILE A 35 8.10 13.51 3.42
CA ILE A 35 8.27 12.32 4.25
C ILE A 35 8.80 11.16 3.41
N SER A 36 8.22 10.94 2.22
CA SER A 36 8.64 9.88 1.31
C SER A 36 10.10 10.04 0.89
N ASP A 37 10.52 11.26 0.55
CA ASP A 37 11.92 11.57 0.22
C ASP A 37 12.86 11.38 1.42
N LEU A 38 12.46 11.83 2.61
CA LEU A 38 13.23 11.64 3.84
C LEU A 38 13.43 10.14 4.15
N VAL A 39 12.37 9.35 4.07
CA VAL A 39 12.43 7.89 4.30
C VAL A 39 13.30 7.24 3.24
N LEU A 40 13.13 7.60 1.96
CA LEU A 40 13.93 7.03 0.88
C LEU A 40 15.42 7.31 1.07
N ARG A 41 15.82 8.54 1.39
CA ARG A 41 17.22 8.88 1.69
C ARG A 41 17.79 8.08 2.85
N THR A 42 16.96 7.86 3.88
CA THR A 42 17.34 7.06 5.07
C THR A 42 17.50 5.58 4.75
N VAL A 43 16.62 5.01 3.93
CA VAL A 43 16.72 3.61 3.49
C VAL A 43 17.91 3.41 2.56
N GLN A 44 18.21 4.38 1.70
CA GLN A 44 19.33 4.27 0.76
C GLN A 44 20.70 4.28 1.45
N SER A 45 20.83 4.96 2.60
CA SER A 45 22.08 5.07 3.35
C SER A 45 22.42 3.82 4.17
N ASP A 46 21.44 2.99 4.53
CA ASP A 46 21.64 1.74 5.26
C ASP A 46 20.83 0.60 4.62
N ARG A 47 21.54 -0.38 4.05
CA ARG A 47 20.95 -1.58 3.43
C ARG A 47 21.23 -2.86 4.21
N SER A 48 21.69 -2.74 5.45
CA SER A 48 22.06 -3.90 6.30
C SER A 48 20.86 -4.73 6.75
N ARG A 49 19.66 -4.13 6.75
CA ARG A 49 18.40 -4.76 7.17
C ARG A 49 17.26 -4.42 6.23
N MET A 50 16.35 -5.37 6.09
CA MET A 50 15.13 -5.18 5.32
C MET A 50 14.25 -4.11 5.98
N LYS A 51 13.72 -3.20 5.17
CA LYS A 51 12.82 -2.13 5.62
C LYS A 51 11.50 -2.22 4.87
N PHE A 52 10.39 -1.97 5.57
CA PHE A 52 9.06 -1.90 4.97
C PHE A 52 8.61 -0.44 4.97
N LEU A 53 8.27 0.07 3.79
CA LEU A 53 7.62 1.38 3.62
C LEU A 53 6.15 1.14 3.32
N VAL A 54 5.29 1.56 4.24
CA VAL A 54 3.84 1.37 4.14
C VAL A 54 3.17 2.71 3.86
N PHE A 55 2.37 2.74 2.80
CA PHE A 55 1.51 3.84 2.41
C PHE A 55 0.07 3.46 2.71
N ASP A 56 -0.54 4.06 3.73
CA ASP A 56 -1.93 3.83 4.11
C ASP A 56 -2.81 4.96 3.59
N GLU A 57 -3.81 4.66 2.75
CA GLU A 57 -4.74 5.62 2.14
C GLU A 57 -4.06 6.82 1.45
N CYS A 58 -2.82 6.64 0.98
CA CYS A 58 -2.03 7.68 0.33
C CYS A 58 -2.33 7.81 -1.18
N TRP A 59 -3.48 7.31 -1.64
CA TRP A 59 -3.86 7.26 -3.06
C TRP A 59 -3.91 8.64 -3.72
N ALA A 60 -4.18 9.70 -2.95
CA ALA A 60 -4.17 11.08 -3.44
C ALA A 60 -2.83 11.52 -4.05
N LEU A 61 -1.74 10.80 -3.76
CA LEU A 61 -0.43 11.03 -4.36
C LEU A 61 -0.22 10.32 -5.70
N LEU A 62 -1.03 9.32 -6.02
CA LEU A 62 -0.91 8.53 -7.24
C LEU A 62 -1.50 9.25 -8.47
N GLU A 63 -2.10 10.43 -8.28
CA GLU A 63 -2.77 11.19 -9.34
C GLU A 63 -2.12 12.55 -9.64
N GLY A 64 -1.31 13.09 -8.73
CA GLY A 64 -0.69 14.42 -8.86
C GLY A 64 0.77 14.42 -9.31
N GLU A 65 1.46 15.55 -9.18
CA GLU A 65 2.88 15.70 -9.52
C GLU A 65 3.79 14.68 -8.80
N GLY A 66 3.37 14.27 -7.60
CA GLY A 66 4.03 13.24 -6.79
C GLY A 66 3.92 11.81 -7.30
N ALA A 67 3.02 11.53 -8.24
CA ALA A 67 2.74 10.17 -8.69
C ALA A 67 3.96 9.54 -9.36
N SER A 68 4.68 10.32 -10.17
CA SER A 68 5.91 9.87 -10.83
C SER A 68 6.98 9.44 -9.82
N PHE A 69 7.10 10.18 -8.72
CA PHE A 69 8.03 9.91 -7.63
C PHE A 69 7.65 8.63 -6.88
N ILE A 70 6.39 8.49 -6.43
CA ILE A 70 5.92 7.27 -5.76
C ILE A 70 6.07 6.05 -6.67
N GLY A 71 5.69 6.17 -7.95
CA GLY A 71 5.90 5.10 -8.94
C GLY A 71 7.38 4.72 -9.09
N SER A 72 8.30 5.67 -8.98
CA SER A 72 9.74 5.39 -8.99
C SER A 72 10.19 4.61 -7.75
N ILE A 73 9.61 4.90 -6.58
CA ILE A 73 9.88 4.16 -5.33
C ILE A 73 9.45 2.70 -5.49
N PHE A 74 8.22 2.44 -5.94
CA PHE A 74 7.72 1.07 -6.16
C PHE A 74 8.54 0.28 -7.20
N ARG A 75 9.12 0.95 -8.20
CA ARG A 75 10.01 0.30 -9.19
C ARG A 75 11.43 0.04 -8.68
N THR A 76 11.90 0.79 -7.69
CA THR A 76 13.32 0.76 -7.27
C THR A 76 13.54 0.19 -5.87
N CYS A 77 12.51 0.04 -5.05
CA CYS A 77 12.59 -0.42 -3.66
C CYS A 77 13.43 -1.70 -3.48
N ARG A 78 13.29 -2.67 -4.38
CA ARG A 78 14.04 -3.93 -4.36
C ARG A 78 15.56 -3.73 -4.39
N LYS A 79 16.06 -2.67 -5.04
CA LYS A 79 17.50 -2.33 -5.11
C LYS A 79 18.08 -1.88 -3.76
N TYR A 80 17.22 -1.50 -2.82
CA TYR A 80 17.57 -0.93 -1.52
C TYR A 80 17.25 -1.89 -0.35
N PHE A 81 17.00 -3.17 -0.64
CA PHE A 81 16.55 -4.15 0.34
C PHE A 81 15.30 -3.67 1.10
N MET A 82 14.39 -3.03 0.36
CA MET A 82 13.14 -2.45 0.87
C MET A 82 11.93 -3.08 0.18
N SER A 83 10.86 -3.28 0.93
CA SER A 83 9.54 -3.61 0.41
C SER A 83 8.60 -2.41 0.55
N CYS A 84 7.81 -2.12 -0.49
CA CYS A 84 6.77 -1.10 -0.46
C CYS A 84 5.40 -1.76 -0.38
N ILE A 85 4.55 -1.25 0.49
CA ILE A 85 3.17 -1.70 0.68
C ILE A 85 2.28 -0.48 0.47
N ALA A 86 1.25 -0.62 -0.37
CA ALA A 86 0.17 0.36 -0.48
C ALA A 86 -1.13 -0.29 -0.03
N ILE A 87 -1.91 0.44 0.76
CA ILE A 87 -3.19 0.01 1.30
C ILE A 87 -4.24 1.04 0.88
N SER A 88 -5.36 0.57 0.32
CA SER A 88 -6.54 1.39 0.03
C SER A 88 -7.81 0.55 0.20
N GLN A 89 -8.88 1.20 0.64
CA GLN A 89 -10.23 0.65 0.72
C GLN A 89 -10.96 0.61 -0.63
N ASN A 90 -10.53 1.40 -1.61
CA ASN A 90 -11.17 1.48 -2.93
C ASN A 90 -10.27 0.90 -4.02
N ILE A 91 -10.72 -0.18 -4.65
CA ILE A 91 -9.97 -0.82 -5.73
C ILE A 91 -9.69 0.11 -6.91
N ASP A 92 -10.58 1.09 -7.15
CA ASP A 92 -10.40 2.07 -8.23
C ASP A 92 -9.15 2.91 -8.05
N ASP A 93 -8.71 3.13 -6.81
CA ASP A 93 -7.51 3.94 -6.54
C ASP A 93 -6.25 3.32 -7.15
N PHE A 94 -6.26 2.01 -7.38
CA PHE A 94 -5.19 1.31 -8.08
C PHE A 94 -5.32 1.31 -9.60
N ALA A 95 -6.45 1.77 -10.15
CA ALA A 95 -6.75 1.77 -11.58
C ALA A 95 -7.04 3.16 -12.19
N ARG A 96 -7.08 4.22 -11.37
CA ARG A 96 -7.33 5.59 -11.81
C ARG A 96 -6.20 6.22 -12.61
N SER A 97 -4.94 5.78 -12.43
CA SER A 97 -3.77 6.41 -13.07
C SER A 97 -2.75 5.41 -13.64
N LYS A 98 -1.89 5.88 -14.55
CA LYS A 98 -0.76 5.06 -15.07
C LYS A 98 0.19 4.62 -13.95
N VAL A 99 0.35 5.44 -12.92
CA VAL A 99 1.22 5.13 -11.78
C VAL A 99 0.58 4.07 -10.91
N SER A 100 -0.72 4.21 -10.62
CA SER A 100 -1.45 3.25 -9.79
C SER A 100 -1.48 1.87 -10.47
N ALA A 101 -1.68 1.82 -11.79
CA ALA A 101 -1.58 0.59 -12.58
C ALA A 101 -0.17 -0.01 -12.50
N ALA A 102 0.88 0.81 -12.61
CA ALA A 102 2.26 0.35 -12.46
C ALA A 102 2.55 -0.23 -11.07
N ILE A 103 1.96 0.32 -10.00
CA ILE A 103 2.07 -0.25 -8.64
C ILE A 103 1.45 -1.65 -8.62
N MET A 104 0.25 -1.82 -9.19
CA MET A 104 -0.43 -3.10 -9.27
C MET A 104 0.41 -4.16 -10.03
N THR A 105 0.99 -3.78 -11.17
CA THR A 105 1.86 -4.65 -11.98
C THR A 105 3.17 -5.01 -11.26
N ASN A 106 3.79 -4.07 -10.53
CA ASN A 106 5.08 -4.31 -9.86
C ASN A 106 4.94 -5.00 -8.48
N SER A 107 3.72 -5.13 -7.98
CA SER A 107 3.42 -5.79 -6.71
C SER A 107 3.31 -7.30 -6.91
N SER A 108 4.31 -8.05 -6.44
CA SER A 108 4.34 -9.51 -6.50
C SER A 108 3.33 -10.17 -5.58
N ILE A 109 2.98 -9.49 -4.48
CA ILE A 109 2.02 -9.97 -3.47
C ILE A 109 0.87 -8.98 -3.39
N LYS A 110 -0.37 -9.50 -3.42
CA LYS A 110 -1.59 -8.72 -3.24
C LYS A 110 -2.47 -9.43 -2.22
N TRP A 111 -2.94 -8.67 -1.23
CA TRP A 111 -3.88 -9.14 -0.22
C TRP A 111 -5.22 -8.47 -0.49
N ILE A 112 -6.23 -9.26 -0.82
CA ILE A 112 -7.57 -8.77 -1.07
C ILE A 112 -8.45 -9.27 0.07
N LEU A 113 -8.78 -8.36 0.99
CA LEU A 113 -9.73 -8.62 2.06
C LEU A 113 -11.16 -8.47 1.53
N ARG A 114 -12.14 -8.82 2.36
CA ARG A 114 -13.57 -8.71 2.03
C ARG A 114 -13.94 -7.33 1.47
N GLN A 115 -14.47 -7.32 0.25
CA GLN A 115 -14.88 -6.11 -0.48
C GLN A 115 -16.39 -5.86 -0.39
N LYS A 116 -16.85 -5.23 0.71
CA LYS A 116 -18.29 -5.01 0.93
C LYS A 116 -18.83 -3.93 -0.02
N GLY A 117 -19.76 -4.30 -0.90
CA GLY A 117 -20.42 -3.35 -1.81
C GLY A 117 -19.57 -2.91 -3.01
N ALA A 118 -18.43 -3.57 -3.25
CA ALA A 118 -17.62 -3.31 -4.43
C ALA A 118 -18.28 -3.85 -5.70
N ASP A 119 -18.03 -3.18 -6.83
CA ASP A 119 -18.44 -3.66 -8.15
C ASP A 119 -17.59 -4.88 -8.55
N LYS A 120 -18.26 -6.03 -8.73
CA LYS A 120 -17.63 -7.29 -9.11
C LYS A 120 -16.97 -7.23 -10.49
N SER A 121 -17.59 -6.53 -11.44
CA SER A 121 -17.03 -6.37 -12.79
C SER A 121 -15.74 -5.57 -12.72
N ARG A 122 -15.71 -4.55 -11.86
CA ARG A 122 -14.54 -3.72 -11.66
C ARG A 122 -13.41 -4.45 -10.95
N LEU A 123 -13.72 -5.20 -9.89
CA LEU A 123 -12.74 -6.08 -9.22
C LEU A 123 -12.11 -7.06 -10.21
N LYS A 124 -12.94 -7.67 -11.06
CA LYS A 124 -12.50 -8.62 -12.09
C LYS A 124 -11.50 -7.98 -13.05
N GLU A 125 -11.81 -6.78 -13.53
CA GLU A 125 -10.97 -6.04 -14.48
C GLU A 125 -9.64 -5.61 -13.84
N VAL A 126 -9.68 -4.94 -12.69
CA VAL A 126 -8.49 -4.34 -12.07
C VAL A 126 -7.50 -5.39 -11.56
N LEU A 127 -8.00 -6.52 -11.06
CA LEU A 127 -7.19 -7.60 -10.50
C LEU A 127 -6.96 -8.76 -11.48
N GLU A 128 -7.45 -8.65 -12.71
CA GLU A 128 -7.33 -9.67 -13.76
C GLU A 128 -7.82 -11.05 -13.29
N LEU A 129 -9.03 -11.09 -12.71
CA LEU A 129 -9.61 -12.28 -12.10
C LEU A 129 -10.55 -13.03 -13.04
N ASN A 130 -10.73 -14.32 -12.79
CA ASN A 130 -11.84 -15.09 -13.37
C ASN A 130 -13.10 -15.04 -12.49
N GLU A 131 -14.24 -15.52 -13.02
CA GLU A 131 -15.52 -15.51 -12.30
C GLU A 131 -15.48 -16.27 -10.97
N SER A 132 -14.78 -17.40 -10.93
CA SER A 132 -14.63 -18.19 -9.71
C SER A 132 -13.86 -17.44 -8.63
N GLU A 133 -12.78 -16.74 -9.01
CA GLU A 133 -11.97 -15.93 -8.10
C GLU A 133 -12.74 -14.72 -7.56
N VAL A 134 -13.54 -14.05 -8.41
CA VAL A 134 -14.45 -12.98 -7.98
C VAL A 134 -15.50 -13.53 -7.00
N GLY A 135 -16.00 -14.75 -7.26
CA GLY A 135 -16.87 -15.49 -6.36
C GLY A 135 -16.23 -15.72 -4.99
N LEU A 136 -14.98 -16.19 -4.96
CA LEU A 136 -14.22 -16.43 -3.72
C LEU A 136 -14.01 -15.15 -2.92
N ILE A 137 -13.61 -14.05 -3.57
CA ILE A 137 -13.45 -12.75 -2.91
C ILE A 137 -14.78 -12.27 -2.33
N SER A 138 -15.88 -12.49 -3.06
CA SER A 138 -17.23 -12.13 -2.62
C SER A 138 -17.71 -12.97 -1.42
N SER A 139 -17.18 -14.19 -1.27
CA SER A 139 -17.53 -15.08 -0.16
C SER A 139 -16.65 -14.92 1.07
N LEU A 140 -15.58 -14.12 1.01
CA LEU A 140 -14.66 -13.91 2.14
C LEU A 140 -15.43 -13.52 3.41
N HIS A 141 -15.14 -14.24 4.47
CA HIS A 141 -15.72 -14.03 5.78
C HIS A 141 -14.78 -13.24 6.69
N GLN A 142 -15.39 -12.51 7.62
CA GLN A 142 -14.67 -11.84 8.69
C GLN A 142 -15.51 -11.94 9.95
N GLU A 143 -14.90 -12.46 11.01
CA GLU A 143 -15.44 -12.44 12.35
C GLU A 143 -14.59 -11.47 13.19
N LYS A 144 -15.16 -10.32 13.50
CA LYS A 144 -14.43 -9.23 14.16
C LYS A 144 -13.85 -9.70 15.50
N GLY A 145 -12.54 -9.60 15.64
CA GLY A 145 -11.81 -10.00 16.84
C GLY A 145 -11.45 -11.49 16.91
N VAL A 146 -11.81 -12.28 15.89
CA VAL A 146 -11.44 -13.69 15.79
C VAL A 146 -10.55 -13.92 14.57
N TYR A 147 -11.09 -13.72 13.36
CA TYR A 147 -10.33 -13.91 12.12
C TYR A 147 -10.87 -13.07 10.97
N SER A 148 -10.02 -12.87 9.95
CA SER A 148 -10.42 -12.32 8.66
C SER A 148 -9.86 -13.18 7.54
N GLU A 149 -10.71 -13.58 6.60
CA GLU A 149 -10.24 -14.20 5.37
C GLU A 149 -9.71 -13.14 4.41
N ALA A 150 -8.69 -13.53 3.65
CA ALA A 150 -8.14 -12.76 2.56
C ALA A 150 -7.88 -13.67 1.36
N PHE A 151 -8.11 -13.14 0.17
CA PHE A 151 -7.65 -13.74 -1.06
C PHE A 151 -6.22 -13.25 -1.33
N LEU A 152 -5.26 -14.17 -1.21
CA LEU A 152 -3.84 -13.93 -1.39
C LEU A 152 -3.44 -14.27 -2.82
N MET A 153 -2.90 -13.28 -3.53
CA MET A 153 -2.26 -13.48 -4.83
C MET A 153 -0.76 -13.28 -4.65
N CYS A 154 0.02 -14.30 -5.01
CA CYS A 154 1.48 -14.27 -5.03
C CYS A 154 1.94 -14.77 -6.40
N GLU A 155 2.20 -13.81 -7.30
CA GLU A 155 2.45 -14.11 -8.72
C GLU A 155 1.31 -14.96 -9.29
N GLU A 156 1.61 -16.14 -9.84
CA GLU A 156 0.62 -17.08 -10.40
C GLU A 156 -0.16 -17.86 -9.34
N LYS A 157 0.29 -17.87 -8.08
CA LYS A 157 -0.35 -18.63 -7.00
C LYS A 157 -1.44 -17.78 -6.35
N LYS A 158 -2.65 -18.34 -6.29
CA LYS A 158 -3.81 -17.69 -5.66
C LYS A 158 -4.43 -18.64 -4.64
N SER A 159 -4.76 -18.14 -3.46
CA SER A 159 -5.37 -18.93 -2.40
C SER A 159 -6.18 -18.08 -1.44
N VAL A 160 -7.16 -18.67 -0.77
CA VAL A 160 -7.84 -18.06 0.37
C VAL A 160 -7.06 -18.42 1.63
N VAL A 161 -6.74 -17.43 2.43
CA VAL A 161 -6.05 -17.58 3.72
C VAL A 161 -6.89 -16.96 4.82
N ALA A 162 -6.86 -17.56 6.00
CA ALA A 162 -7.42 -16.97 7.22
C ALA A 162 -6.29 -16.26 7.98
N VAL A 163 -6.52 -15.00 8.32
CA VAL A 163 -5.64 -14.19 9.16
C VAL A 163 -6.25 -14.12 10.54
N GLU A 164 -5.56 -14.71 11.50
CA GLU A 164 -5.93 -14.73 12.91
C GLU A 164 -4.96 -13.83 13.67
N SER A 165 -5.46 -13.11 14.67
CA SER A 165 -4.57 -12.41 15.61
C SER A 165 -3.88 -13.45 16.48
N THR A 166 -2.55 -13.35 16.61
CA THR A 166 -1.83 -14.12 17.63
C THR A 166 -2.46 -13.79 18.99
N PRO A 167 -2.90 -14.80 19.79
CA PRO A 167 -3.39 -14.54 21.14
C PRO A 167 -2.31 -13.82 21.95
N GLU A 168 -2.72 -12.78 22.69
CA GLU A 168 -1.84 -12.08 23.65
C GLU A 168 -1.44 -12.97 24.84
#